data_AF-A0A6V7ISJ2-F1
#
_entry.id   AF-A0A6V7ISJ2-F1
#
_cell.length_a   1.000
_cell.length_b   1.000
_cell.length_c   1.000
_cell.angle_alpha   90.00
_cell.angle_beta   90.00
_cell.angle_gamma   90.00
#
_symmetry.space_group_name_H-M   'P 1'
#
loop_
_entity.id
_entity.type
_entity.pdbx_description
1 polymer ?
#
loop_
_entity_poly.entity_id
_entity_poly.type
_entity_poly.pdbx_seq_one_letter_code
_entity_poly.pdbx_strand_id
1 'polypeptide(L)'
;FYYMEDDGGQFLVSPVSKDIKAALAKVLYTLEVAHGIKPQKIKIPKFKKGLALWFANMACPEGKDFAYELTNRTGRINVWWEFIKWFTRTSPHTFIALCTTAFESFNLQYNDPKRVKLLEEGKELRREME
;
A
#
# COMPACT_ATOMS: atom_id res chain seq x y z
N PHE A 1 -14.92 19.89 -6.33
CA PHE A 1 -14.73 18.42 -6.45
C PHE A 1 -13.37 18.19 -7.07
N TYR A 2 -12.52 17.38 -6.45
CA TYR A 2 -11.16 17.10 -6.91
C TYR A 2 -11.02 15.63 -7.31
N TYR A 3 -10.17 15.32 -8.28
CA TYR A 3 -9.92 13.93 -8.68
C TYR A 3 -8.46 13.67 -9.08
N MET A 4 -8.06 12.41 -8.95
CA MET A 4 -6.83 11.80 -9.46
C MET A 4 -7.20 10.48 -10.14
N GLU A 5 -6.45 10.09 -11.17
CA GLU A 5 -6.69 8.84 -11.90
C GLU A 5 -5.84 7.67 -11.38
N ASP A 6 -4.75 7.97 -10.67
CA ASP A 6 -3.80 7.03 -10.09
C ASP A 6 -3.03 7.69 -8.94
N ASP A 7 -2.15 6.93 -8.29
CA ASP A 7 -1.33 7.35 -7.15
C ASP A 7 -0.10 8.19 -7.55
N GLY A 8 0.10 8.46 -8.84
CA GLY A 8 1.30 9.10 -9.37
C GLY A 8 2.39 8.11 -9.82
N GLY A 9 2.10 6.81 -9.89
CA GLY A 9 2.91 5.81 -10.58
C GLY A 9 3.94 5.11 -9.69
N GLN A 10 3.50 4.45 -8.62
CA GLN A 10 4.39 3.58 -7.85
C GLN A 10 4.84 2.35 -8.68
N PHE A 11 6.13 2.05 -8.68
CA PHE A 11 6.77 1.01 -9.49
C PHE A 11 6.23 -0.41 -9.22
N LEU A 12 5.90 -0.72 -7.97
CA LEU A 12 5.36 -2.03 -7.58
C LEU A 12 3.83 -2.14 -7.73
N VAL A 13 3.17 -1.12 -8.28
CA VAL A 13 1.73 -1.08 -8.47
C VAL A 13 1.42 -1.06 -9.96
N SER A 14 0.52 -1.93 -10.39
CA SER A 14 0.07 -1.94 -11.78
C SER A 14 -0.64 -0.63 -12.13
N PRO A 15 -0.46 -0.08 -13.34
CA PRO A 15 -1.22 1.09 -13.78
C PRO A 15 -2.73 0.85 -13.71
N VAL A 16 -3.49 1.89 -13.38
CA VAL A 16 -4.96 1.84 -13.40
C VAL A 16 -5.46 1.54 -14.82
N SER A 17 -6.36 0.57 -14.94
CA SER A 17 -6.86 0.11 -16.24
C SER A 17 -7.60 1.21 -17.00
N LYS A 18 -7.59 1.10 -18.34
CA LYS A 18 -8.28 2.06 -19.21
C LYS A 18 -9.78 2.11 -18.94
N ASP A 19 -10.40 0.97 -18.61
CA ASP A 19 -11.84 0.89 -18.33
C ASP A 19 -12.21 1.64 -17.05
N ILE A 20 -11.39 1.54 -16.00
CA ILE A 20 -11.58 2.29 -14.75
C ILE A 20 -11.45 3.80 -15.03
N LYS A 21 -10.46 4.22 -15.82
CA LYS A 21 -10.29 5.63 -16.22
C LYS A 21 -11.48 6.13 -17.04
N ALA A 22 -12.01 5.32 -17.95
CA ALA A 22 -13.19 5.64 -18.74
C ALA A 22 -14.46 5.75 -17.88
N ALA A 23 -14.61 4.87 -16.88
CA ALA A 23 -15.71 4.95 -15.92
C ALA A 23 -15.64 6.24 -15.07
N LEU A 24 -14.45 6.59 -14.57
CA LEU A 24 -14.23 7.85 -13.86
C LEU A 24 -14.58 9.05 -14.76
N ALA A 25 -14.17 9.06 -16.03
CA ALA A 25 -14.50 10.13 -16.97
C ALA A 25 -16.03 10.33 -17.13
N LYS A 26 -16.82 9.25 -17.16
CA LYS A 26 -18.29 9.34 -17.19
C LYS A 26 -18.85 10.00 -15.92
N VAL A 27 -18.33 9.64 -14.75
CA VAL A 27 -18.73 10.27 -13.47
C VAL A 27 -18.42 11.75 -13.48
N LEU A 28 -17.23 12.15 -13.94
CA LEU A 28 -16.82 13.55 -14.04
C LEU A 28 -17.73 14.33 -15.00
N TYR A 29 -18.09 13.74 -16.13
CA TYR A 29 -19.04 14.32 -17.08
C TYR A 29 -20.43 14.53 -16.45
N THR A 30 -20.94 13.54 -15.72
CA THR A 30 -22.23 13.66 -15.01
C THR A 30 -22.18 14.75 -13.94
N LEU A 31 -21.08 14.86 -13.17
CA LEU A 31 -20.90 15.94 -12.20
C LEU A 31 -20.97 17.33 -12.87
N GLU A 32 -20.35 17.49 -14.03
CA GLU A 32 -20.35 18.75 -14.76
C GLU A 32 -21.70 19.08 -15.36
N VAL A 33 -22.32 18.14 -16.08
CA VAL A 33 -23.55 18.39 -16.85
C VAL A 33 -24.80 18.38 -15.97
N ALA A 34 -24.93 17.39 -15.09
CA ALA A 34 -26.16 17.23 -14.30
C ALA A 34 -26.14 18.06 -13.01
N HIS A 35 -24.96 18.36 -12.47
CA HIS A 35 -24.82 19.04 -11.17
C HIS A 35 -24.11 20.39 -11.26
N GLY A 36 -23.64 20.81 -12.44
CA GLY A 36 -22.90 22.07 -12.61
C GLY A 36 -21.57 22.11 -11.85
N ILE A 37 -21.08 20.96 -11.38
CA ILE A 37 -19.84 20.86 -10.60
C ILE A 37 -18.70 20.63 -11.58
N LYS A 38 -17.80 21.62 -11.74
CA LYS A 38 -16.57 21.47 -12.53
C LYS A 38 -15.51 20.68 -11.75
N PRO A 39 -15.21 19.43 -12.11
CA PRO A 39 -14.22 18.63 -11.39
C PRO A 39 -12.80 19.13 -11.69
N GLN A 40 -11.95 19.21 -10.67
CA GLN A 40 -10.58 19.67 -10.79
C GLN A 40 -9.60 18.50 -10.70
N LYS A 41 -8.82 18.26 -11.76
CA LYS A 41 -7.75 17.27 -11.71
C LYS A 41 -6.61 17.80 -10.87
N ILE A 42 -6.21 17.05 -9.86
CA ILE A 42 -5.05 17.39 -9.02
C ILE A 42 -3.95 16.34 -9.18
N LYS A 43 -2.78 16.62 -8.63
CA LYS A 43 -1.68 15.65 -8.55
C LYS A 43 -1.01 15.82 -7.20
N ILE A 44 -1.03 14.77 -6.40
CA ILE A 44 -0.37 14.74 -5.09
C ILE A 44 0.82 13.78 -5.19
N PRO A 45 2.05 14.26 -5.45
CA PRO A 45 3.20 13.39 -5.73
C PRO A 45 3.57 12.44 -4.59
N LYS A 46 3.17 12.76 -3.35
CA LYS A 46 3.40 11.93 -2.17
C LYS A 46 2.49 10.68 -2.13
N PHE A 47 1.40 10.61 -2.91
CA PHE A 47 0.48 9.45 -2.92
C PHE A 47 1.15 8.13 -3.32
N LYS A 48 2.14 8.17 -4.22
CA LYS A 48 2.93 6.99 -4.61
C LYS A 48 3.65 6.31 -3.44
N LYS A 49 3.80 6.99 -2.30
CA LYS A 49 4.38 6.43 -1.07
C LYS A 49 3.39 5.53 -0.30
N GLY A 50 2.17 5.31 -0.80
CA GLY A 50 1.12 4.55 -0.12
C GLY A 50 1.58 3.20 0.45
N LEU A 51 2.33 2.41 -0.32
CA LEU A 51 2.86 1.12 0.15
C LEU A 51 3.82 1.28 1.34
N ALA A 52 4.77 2.22 1.26
CA ALA A 52 5.72 2.48 2.32
C ALA A 52 5.03 3.03 3.58
N LEU A 53 4.06 3.93 3.40
CA LEU A 53 3.23 4.46 4.49
C LEU A 53 2.41 3.36 5.15
N TRP A 54 1.84 2.43 4.37
CA TRP A 54 1.11 1.29 4.90
C TRP A 54 2.01 0.40 5.76
N PHE A 55 3.19 0.00 5.27
CA PHE A 55 4.14 -0.77 6.07
C PHE A 55 4.59 -0.04 7.35
N ALA A 56 4.86 1.26 7.27
CA ALA A 56 5.25 2.05 8.44
C ALA A 56 4.15 2.10 9.52
N ASN A 57 2.88 2.15 9.11
CA ASN A 57 1.74 2.11 10.02
C ASN A 57 1.44 0.70 10.55
N MET A 58 1.76 -0.35 9.78
CA MET A 58 1.53 -1.74 10.17
C MET A 58 2.64 -2.36 11.00
N ALA A 59 3.84 -1.77 10.98
CA ALA A 59 4.94 -2.21 11.82
C ALA A 59 4.51 -2.29 13.29
N CYS A 60 4.69 -3.48 13.86
CA CYS A 60 4.28 -3.81 15.22
C CYS A 60 5.48 -4.01 16.15
N PRO A 61 5.31 -3.85 17.49
CA PRO A 61 6.35 -4.18 18.45
C PRO A 61 6.87 -5.61 18.28
N GLU A 62 8.07 -5.87 18.79
CA GLU A 62 8.76 -7.15 18.59
C GLU A 62 7.87 -8.36 18.90
N GLY A 63 7.91 -9.35 18.00
CA GLY A 63 7.19 -10.61 18.15
C GLY A 63 5.75 -10.64 17.63
N LYS A 64 5.21 -9.51 17.17
CA LYS A 64 3.86 -9.43 16.57
C LYS A 64 3.89 -8.96 15.10
N ASP A 65 4.94 -9.35 14.39
CA ASP A 65 5.12 -9.03 12.97
C ASP A 65 4.23 -9.91 12.07
N PHE A 66 4.24 -9.63 10.78
CA PHE A 66 3.42 -10.35 9.80
C PHE A 66 3.75 -11.85 9.76
N ALA A 67 4.98 -12.26 10.08
CA ALA A 67 5.35 -13.68 10.25
C ALA A 67 4.52 -14.38 11.35
N TYR A 68 4.22 -13.68 12.44
CA TYR A 68 3.37 -14.17 13.52
C TYR A 68 1.91 -14.28 13.08
N GLU A 69 1.39 -13.25 12.40
CA GLU A 69 0.02 -13.23 11.87
C GLU A 69 -0.24 -14.36 10.87
N LEU A 70 0.74 -14.72 10.02
CA LEU A 70 0.61 -15.81 9.05
C LEU A 70 0.41 -17.20 9.67
N THR A 71 0.74 -17.37 10.95
CA THR A 71 0.51 -18.64 11.67
C THR A 71 -0.81 -18.67 12.43
N ASN A 72 -1.72 -17.71 12.20
CA ASN A 72 -2.86 -17.46 13.09
C ASN A 72 -2.41 -17.21 14.54
N ARG A 73 -1.29 -16.52 14.73
CA ARG A 73 -0.80 -16.08 16.05
C ARG A 73 -0.38 -17.22 16.99
N THR A 74 -0.16 -18.43 16.47
CA THR A 74 0.28 -19.58 17.27
C THR A 74 1.80 -19.77 17.27
N GLY A 75 2.53 -19.09 16.38
CA GLY A 75 3.97 -19.22 16.24
C GLY A 75 4.55 -18.23 15.24
N ARG A 76 5.70 -18.54 14.64
CA ARG A 76 6.31 -17.73 13.58
C ARG A 76 6.82 -18.64 12.46
N ILE A 77 6.62 -18.20 11.22
CA ILE A 77 7.18 -18.90 10.06
C ILE A 77 8.65 -18.55 9.87
N ASN A 78 9.42 -19.48 9.32
CA ASN A 78 10.70 -19.16 8.71
C ASN A 78 10.45 -18.77 7.24
N VAL A 79 10.50 -17.46 6.94
CA VAL A 79 10.15 -16.93 5.61
C VAL A 79 10.99 -17.55 4.48
N TRP A 80 12.27 -17.83 4.72
CA TRP A 80 13.16 -18.44 3.72
C TRP A 80 12.77 -19.89 3.43
N TRP A 81 12.40 -20.63 4.46
CA TRP A 81 11.90 -21.99 4.30
C TRP A 81 10.54 -22.01 3.57
N GLU A 82 9.66 -21.06 3.87
CA GLU A 82 8.39 -20.93 3.15
C GLU A 82 8.58 -20.57 1.67
N PHE A 83 9.57 -19.74 1.33
CA PHE A 83 9.88 -19.47 -0.08
C PHE A 83 10.30 -20.73 -0.83
N ILE A 84 11.14 -21.58 -0.22
CA ILE A 84 11.54 -22.87 -0.80
C ILE A 84 10.31 -23.76 -1.02
N LYS A 85 9.43 -23.88 -0.01
CA LYS A 85 8.18 -24.63 -0.12
C LYS A 85 7.24 -24.06 -1.18
N TRP A 86 7.23 -22.74 -1.37
CA TRP A 86 6.41 -22.09 -2.39
C TRP A 86 6.86 -22.46 -3.80
N PHE A 87 8.18 -22.54 -4.06
CA PHE A 87 8.72 -23.05 -5.32
C PHE A 87 8.30 -24.49 -5.60
N THR A 88 8.17 -25.33 -4.57
CA THR A 88 7.68 -26.71 -4.69
C THR A 88 6.15 -26.83 -4.61
N ARG A 89 5.40 -25.71 -4.56
CA ARG A 89 3.93 -25.65 -4.37
C ARG A 89 3.40 -26.35 -3.11
N THR A 90 4.24 -26.51 -2.10
CA THR A 90 3.89 -27.13 -0.81
C THR A 90 3.70 -26.10 0.31
N SER A 91 4.00 -24.82 0.07
CA SER A 91 3.72 -23.77 1.05
C SER A 91 2.22 -23.49 1.10
N PRO A 92 1.63 -23.35 2.30
CA PRO A 92 0.24 -22.92 2.47
C PRO A 92 0.07 -21.40 2.26
N HIS A 93 1.16 -20.65 2.09
CA HIS A 93 1.13 -19.19 1.97
C HIS A 93 1.22 -18.73 0.52
N THR A 94 0.64 -17.57 0.25
CA THR A 94 0.76 -16.92 -1.06
C THR A 94 2.13 -16.25 -1.20
N PHE A 95 2.63 -16.12 -2.44
CA PHE A 95 3.90 -15.45 -2.71
C PHE A 95 3.94 -14.03 -2.13
N ILE A 96 2.85 -13.28 -2.30
CA ILE A 96 2.76 -11.91 -1.80
C ILE A 96 2.85 -11.86 -0.27
N ALA A 97 2.28 -12.83 0.44
CA ALA A 97 2.39 -12.90 1.89
C ALA A 97 3.85 -13.09 2.33
N LEU A 98 4.59 -13.99 1.67
CA LEU A 98 6.00 -14.22 1.94
C LEU A 98 6.87 -13.00 1.62
N CYS A 99 6.60 -12.32 0.50
CA CYS A 99 7.26 -11.06 0.17
C CYS A 99 7.00 -10.01 1.25
N THR A 100 5.75 -9.82 1.69
CA THR A 100 5.40 -8.86 2.75
C THR A 100 6.14 -9.16 4.05
N THR A 101 6.20 -10.42 4.48
CA THR A 101 6.97 -10.83 5.68
C THR A 101 8.46 -10.51 5.54
N ALA A 102 9.04 -10.79 4.37
CA ALA A 102 10.45 -10.46 4.11
C ALA A 102 10.67 -8.94 4.12
N PHE A 103 9.81 -8.16 3.46
CA PHE A 103 9.90 -6.71 3.41
C PHE A 103 9.86 -6.08 4.81
N GLU A 104 8.93 -6.52 5.66
CA GLU A 104 8.83 -6.05 7.05
C GLU A 104 10.09 -6.40 7.85
N SER A 105 10.59 -7.62 7.71
CA SER A 105 11.80 -8.09 8.42
C SER A 105 13.05 -7.27 8.08
N PHE A 106 13.20 -6.83 6.81
CA PHE A 106 14.39 -6.15 6.32
C PHE A 106 14.32 -4.62 6.33
N ASN A 107 13.15 -4.01 6.16
CA ASN A 107 13.08 -2.58 5.80
C ASN A 107 12.40 -1.69 6.83
N LEU A 108 11.45 -2.20 7.63
CA LEU A 108 10.56 -1.36 8.44
C LEU A 108 10.24 -1.99 9.79
N GLN A 109 11.28 -2.22 10.59
CA GLN A 109 11.10 -2.59 11.99
C GLN A 109 10.48 -1.45 12.80
N TYR A 110 9.80 -1.78 13.90
CA TYR A 110 9.05 -0.80 14.70
C TYR A 110 9.88 0.38 15.20
N ASN A 111 11.15 0.12 15.56
CA ASN A 111 12.09 1.10 16.09
C ASN A 111 12.98 1.75 15.01
N ASP A 112 12.74 1.49 13.73
CA ASP A 112 13.56 2.04 12.65
C ASP A 112 13.31 3.56 12.48
N PRO A 113 14.35 4.42 12.48
CA PRO A 113 14.21 5.85 12.19
C PRO A 113 13.50 6.15 10.87
N LYS A 114 13.62 5.29 9.86
CA LYS A 114 12.90 5.40 8.58
C LYS A 114 11.39 5.35 8.78
N ARG A 115 10.90 4.54 9.72
CA ARG A 115 9.48 4.47 10.06
C ARG A 115 9.01 5.80 10.63
N VAL A 116 9.76 6.40 11.55
CA VAL A 116 9.40 7.71 12.13
C VAL A 116 9.28 8.77 11.03
N LYS A 117 10.25 8.83 10.13
CA LYS A 117 10.21 9.74 8.98
C LYS A 117 8.99 9.50 8.08
N LEU A 118 8.67 8.25 7.76
CA LEU A 118 7.49 7.93 6.95
C LEU A 118 6.18 8.34 7.65
N LEU A 119 6.09 8.18 8.97
CA LEU A 119 4.92 8.61 9.74
C LEU A 119 4.78 10.15 9.74
N GLU A 120 5.89 10.89 9.80
CA GLU A 120 5.87 12.35 9.66
C GLU A 120 5.43 12.77 8.26
N GLU A 121 5.99 12.17 7.20
CA GLU A 121 5.56 12.41 5.82
C GLU A 121 4.07 12.08 5.61
N GLY A 122 3.55 11.05 6.29
CA GLY A 122 2.13 10.72 6.30
C GLY A 122 1.26 11.78 6.98
N LYS A 123 1.74 12.39 8.07
CA LYS A 123 1.06 13.52 8.74
C LYS A 123 1.06 14.77 7.86
N GLU A 124 2.17 15.07 7.20
CA GLU A 124 2.25 16.17 6.23
C GLU A 124 1.27 15.95 5.07
N LEU A 125 1.26 14.74 4.50
CA LEU A 125 0.35 14.39 3.41
C LEU A 125 -1.11 14.56 3.81
N ARG A 126 -1.47 14.18 5.04
CA ARG A 126 -2.83 14.40 5.56
C ARG A 126 -3.18 15.89 5.61
N ARG A 127 -2.27 16.73 6.10
CA ARG A 127 -2.47 18.19 6.14
C ARG A 127 -2.59 18.82 4.76
N GLU A 128 -1.89 18.27 3.75
CA GLU A 128 -2.03 18.73 2.35
C GLU A 128 -3.39 18.39 1.73
N MET A 129 -4.14 17.45 2.32
CA MET A 129 -5.44 17.00 1.82
C MET A 129 -6.65 17.61 2.56
N GLU A 130 -6.42 18.25 3.71
CA GLU A 130 -7.42 18.99 4.49
C GLU A 130 -7.66 20.40 3.92
#